data_AF-A0A4S8KTG2-F1
#
_entry.id   AF-A0A4S8KTG2-F1
#
_cell.length_a   1.000
_cell.length_b   1.000
_cell.length_c   1.000
_cell.angle_alpha   90.00
_cell.angle_beta   90.00
_cell.angle_gamma   90.00
#
_symmetry.space_group_name_H-M   'P 1'
#
loop_
_entity.id
_entity.type
_entity.pdbx_description
1 polymer ?
#
loop_
_entity_poly.entity_id
_entity_poly.type
_entity_poly.pdbx_seq_one_letter_code
_entity_poly.pdbx_strand_id
1 'polypeptide(L)'
;FELRWVPGHKGLRGNELADVEAKKAAEGKQGGTLAIPEELKRLVGNRSLSALRQKEKEKITKDWEESFSKSPRYKKLKEQD
;
A
#
# COMPACT_ATOMS: atom_id res chain seq x y z
N PHE A 1 19.36 -26.27 -10.19
CA PHE A 1 18.45 -25.32 -9.51
C PHE A 1 17.04 -25.86 -9.65
N GLU A 2 16.29 -25.97 -8.56
CA GLU A 2 14.92 -26.48 -8.56
C GLU A 2 14.06 -25.54 -7.71
N LEU A 3 12.93 -25.10 -8.25
CA LEU A 3 11.99 -24.23 -7.55
C LEU A 3 10.91 -25.09 -6.88
N ARG A 4 10.69 -24.87 -5.58
CA ARG A 4 9.67 -25.60 -4.81
C ARG A 4 8.76 -24.63 -4.08
N TRP A 5 7.46 -24.89 -4.18
CA TRP A 5 6.45 -24.19 -3.38
C TRP A 5 6.39 -24.80 -1.98
N VAL A 6 6.39 -23.95 -0.96
CA VAL A 6 6.29 -24.37 0.45
C VAL A 6 5.09 -23.69 1.11
N PRO A 7 4.38 -24.37 2.01
CA PRO A 7 3.27 -23.78 2.73
C PRO A 7 3.76 -22.71 3.72
N GLY A 8 3.06 -21.58 3.77
CA GLY A 8 3.31 -20.51 4.72
C GLY A 8 2.96 -20.91 6.17
N HIS A 9 3.63 -20.30 7.15
CA HIS A 9 3.33 -20.42 8.58
C HIS A 9 3.27 -21.86 9.14
N LYS A 10 4.15 -22.74 8.65
CA LYS A 10 4.22 -24.16 9.06
C LYS A 10 5.45 -24.52 9.92
N GLY A 11 6.18 -23.56 10.50
CA GLY A 11 7.39 -23.88 11.28
C GLY A 11 8.63 -24.11 10.40
N LEU A 12 8.57 -23.82 9.09
CA LEU A 12 9.69 -24.05 8.19
C LEU A 12 10.74 -22.97 8.41
N ARG A 13 11.76 -23.28 9.22
CA ARG A 13 12.81 -22.35 9.66
C ARG A 13 13.32 -21.41 8.57
N GLY A 14 13.65 -21.94 7.39
CA GLY A 14 14.14 -21.12 6.27
C GLY A 14 13.11 -20.12 5.73
N ASN A 15 11.86 -20.54 5.59
CA ASN A 15 10.75 -19.69 5.16
C ASN A 15 10.40 -18.64 6.23
N GLU A 16 10.46 -19.01 7.50
CA GLU A 16 10.16 -18.09 8.61
C GLU A 16 11.22 -17.02 8.79
N LEU A 17 12.50 -17.38 8.64
CA LEU A 17 13.58 -16.39 8.63
C LEU A 17 13.43 -15.41 7.46
N ALA A 18 13.10 -15.92 6.27
CA ALA A 18 12.82 -15.06 5.11
C ALA A 18 11.62 -14.12 5.36
N ASP A 19 10.53 -14.60 5.95
CA ASP A 19 9.35 -13.78 6.31
C ASP A 19 9.70 -12.70 7.34
N VAL A 20 10.51 -13.02 8.36
CA VAL A 20 10.97 -12.05 9.37
C VAL A 20 11.80 -10.94 8.73
N GLU A 21 12.76 -11.28 7.87
CA GLU A 21 13.58 -10.27 7.19
C GLU A 21 12.76 -9.45 6.20
N ALA A 22 11.81 -10.07 5.48
CA ALA A 22 10.88 -9.36 4.61
C ALA A 22 10.02 -8.35 5.39
N LYS A 23 9.53 -8.72 6.59
CA LYS A 23 8.80 -7.80 7.48
C LYS A 23 9.67 -6.65 7.96
N LYS A 24 10.91 -6.92 8.40
CA LYS A 24 11.87 -5.87 8.80
C LYS A 24 12.16 -4.90 7.65
N ALA A 25 12.28 -5.40 6.42
CA ALA A 25 12.46 -4.57 5.23
C ALA A 25 11.22 -3.71 4.94
N ALA A 26 10.02 -4.29 5.01
CA ALA A 26 8.76 -3.57 4.83
C ALA A 26 8.53 -2.48 5.90
N GLU A 27 8.97 -2.72 7.12
CA GLU A 27 8.95 -1.75 8.24
C GLU A 27 10.03 -0.67 8.11
N GLY A 28 10.91 -0.73 7.10
CA GLY A 28 12.02 0.20 6.92
C GLY A 28 13.15 0.02 7.94
N LYS A 29 13.12 -1.03 8.77
CA LYS A 29 14.12 -1.34 9.79
C LYS A 29 15.37 -2.01 9.21
N GLN A 30 15.23 -2.63 8.04
CA GLN A 30 16.35 -2.99 7.20
C GLN A 30 16.16 -2.35 5.83
N GLY A 31 16.54 -1.08 5.76
CA GLY A 31 16.75 -0.41 4.49
C GLY A 31 17.95 -1.05 3.82
N GLY A 32 17.70 -1.99 2.90
CA GLY A 32 18.68 -2.33 1.89
C GLY A 32 19.22 -1.02 1.33
N THR A 33 20.53 -0.87 1.35
CA THR A 33 21.30 0.28 0.87
C THR A 33 21.20 0.45 -0.65
N LEU A 34 20.07 0.06 -1.25
CA LEU A 34 19.74 0.42 -2.61
C LEU A 34 19.34 1.88 -2.55
N ALA A 35 20.33 2.73 -2.82
CA ALA A 35 20.09 4.13 -3.09
C ALA A 35 18.92 4.21 -4.08
N ILE A 36 17.84 4.85 -3.65
CA ILE A 36 16.71 5.14 -4.53
C ILE A 36 17.29 5.89 -5.73
N PRO A 37 17.08 5.41 -6.98
CA PRO A 37 17.51 6.12 -8.18
C PRO A 37 17.13 7.60 -8.10
N GLU A 38 18.04 8.50 -8.48
CA GLU A 38 17.84 9.95 -8.36
C GLU A 38 16.59 10.43 -9.12
N GLU A 39 16.22 9.74 -10.18
CA GLU A 39 14.99 9.97 -10.93
C GLU A 39 13.75 9.78 -10.05
N LEU A 40 13.74 8.73 -9.23
CA LEU A 40 12.64 8.44 -8.30
C LEU A 40 12.64 9.42 -7.12
N LYS A 41 13.82 9.81 -6.62
CA LYS A 41 13.93 10.86 -5.60
C LYS A 41 13.38 12.20 -6.11
N ARG A 42 13.68 12.57 -7.35
CA ARG A 42 13.15 13.79 -8.00
C ARG A 42 11.64 13.74 -8.18
N LEU A 43 11.07 12.58 -8.50
CA LEU A 43 9.62 12.39 -8.67
C LEU A 43 8.87 12.55 -7.34
N VAL A 44 9.39 11.99 -6.26
CA VAL A 44 8.82 12.14 -4.90
C VAL A 44 9.03 13.57 -4.39
N GLY A 45 10.18 14.18 -4.71
CA GLY A 45 10.55 15.54 -4.28
C GLY A 45 10.67 15.65 -2.76
N ASN A 46 10.57 16.88 -2.22
CA ASN A 46 10.57 17.14 -0.78
C ASN A 46 9.22 16.82 -0.10
N ARG A 47 8.35 16.04 -0.75
CA ARG A 47 7.03 15.72 -0.21
C ARG A 47 7.14 14.50 0.70
N SER A 48 6.57 14.60 1.89
CA SER A 48 6.45 13.45 2.77
C SER A 48 5.53 12.39 2.13
N LEU A 49 5.83 11.12 2.40
CA LEU A 49 4.96 10.01 1.99
C LEU A 49 3.53 10.16 2.52
N SER A 50 3.36 10.76 3.71
CA SER A 50 2.04 11.05 4.28
C SER A 50 1.26 12.06 3.45
N ALA A 51 1.89 13.15 3.01
CA ALA A 51 1.24 14.15 2.17
C ALA A 51 0.81 13.58 0.81
N LEU A 52 1.62 12.71 0.21
CA LEU A 52 1.28 12.04 -1.04
C LEU A 52 0.09 11.09 -0.87
N ARG A 53 0.07 10.28 0.19
CA ARG A 53 -1.05 9.38 0.51
C ARG A 53 -2.33 10.15 0.79
N GLN A 54 -2.25 11.26 1.51
CA GLN A 54 -3.40 12.09 1.81
C GLN A 54 -4.00 12.69 0.53
N LYS A 55 -3.16 13.24 -0.35
CA LYS A 55 -3.61 13.79 -1.64
C LYS A 55 -4.33 12.74 -2.49
N GLU A 56 -3.78 11.53 -2.57
CA GLU A 56 -4.40 10.45 -3.35
C GLU A 56 -5.72 9.98 -2.71
N LYS A 57 -5.76 9.90 -1.37
CA LYS A 57 -6.97 9.58 -0.62
C LYS A 57 -8.06 10.63 -0.87
N GLU A 58 -7.74 11.92 -0.81
CA GLU A 58 -8.69 13.00 -1.08
C GLU A 58 -9.28 12.90 -2.49
N LYS A 59 -8.44 12.57 -3.49
CA LYS A 59 -8.90 12.34 -4.86
C LYS A 59 -9.87 11.15 -4.93
N ILE A 60 -9.49 10.00 -4.37
CA ILE A 60 -10.34 8.80 -4.36
C ILE A 60 -11.66 9.06 -3.65
N THR A 61 -11.64 9.75 -2.50
CA THR A 61 -12.86 10.10 -1.77
C THR A 61 -13.76 10.99 -2.61
N LYS A 62 -13.22 12.00 -3.29
CA LYS A 62 -13.99 12.88 -4.16
C LYS A 62 -14.63 12.11 -5.33
N ASP A 63 -13.85 11.27 -6.00
CA ASP A 63 -14.35 10.44 -7.11
C ASP A 63 -15.43 9.46 -6.62
N TRP A 64 -15.25 8.92 -5.42
CA TRP A 64 -16.24 8.07 -4.76
C TRP A 64 -17.52 8.82 -4.41
N GLU A 65 -17.44 10.02 -3.84
CA GLU A 65 -18.60 10.86 -3.51
C GLU A 65 -19.41 11.20 -4.76
N GLU A 66 -18.72 11.59 -5.84
CA GLU A 66 -19.38 11.88 -7.11
C GLU A 66 -20.08 10.63 -7.67
N SER A 67 -19.40 9.48 -7.64
CA SER A 67 -19.97 8.21 -8.10
C SER A 67 -21.13 7.74 -7.22
N PHE A 68 -21.02 7.92 -5.91
CA PHE A 68 -22.02 7.52 -4.94
C PHE A 68 -23.28 8.37 -5.05
N SER A 69 -23.14 9.69 -5.23
CA SER A 69 -24.27 10.61 -5.40
C SER A 69 -25.15 10.29 -6.62
N LYS A 70 -24.54 9.76 -7.69
CA LYS A 70 -25.23 9.31 -8.91
C LYS A 70 -25.88 7.94 -8.75
N SER A 71 -25.56 7.19 -7.70
CA SER A 71 -26.06 5.83 -7.51
C SER A 71 -27.52 5.82 -7.04
N PRO A 72 -28.30 4.78 -7.38
CA PRO A 72 -29.66 4.59 -6.84
C PRO A 72 -29.69 4.49 -5.31
N ARG A 73 -28.58 4.07 -4.68
CA ARG A 73 -28.46 3.93 -3.22
C ARG A 73 -28.49 5.28 -2.53
N TYR A 74 -27.88 6.31 -3.12
CA TYR A 74 -27.89 7.67 -2.57
C TYR A 74 -29.29 8.27 -2.55
N LYS A 75 -30.11 8.00 -3.58
CA LYS A 75 -31.53 8.42 -3.61
C LYS A 75 -32.32 7.82 -2.45
N LYS A 76 -32.18 6.51 -2.23
CA LYS A 76 -32.83 5.81 -1.11
C LYS A 76 -32.39 6.34 0.24
N LEU A 77 -31.12 6.69 0.41
CA LEU A 77 -30.59 7.27 1.64
C LEU A 77 -31.23 8.65 1.92
N LYS A 78 -31.29 9.52 0.90
CA LYS A 78 -31.93 10.84 0.98
C LYS A 78 -33.43 10.81 1.23
N GLU A 79 -34.11 9.73 0.89
CA GLU A 79 -35.55 9.53 1.15
C GLU A 79 -35.83 9.05 2.58
N GLN A 80 -34.80 8.62 3.33
CA GLN A 80 -34.91 8.15 4.71
C GLN A 80 -34.50 9.19 5.76
N ASP A 81 -33.89 10.31 5.33
CA ASP A 81 -33.55 11.49 6.15
C ASP A 81 -34.69 12.53 6.13
#